data_AF-A0A0U1C371-F1
#
_entry.id   AF-A0A0U1C371-F1
#
_cell.length_a   1.000
_cell.length_b   1.000
_cell.length_c   1.000
_cell.angle_alpha   90.00
_cell.angle_beta   90.00
_cell.angle_gamma   90.00
#
_symmetry.space_group_name_H-M   'P 1'
#
loop_
_entity.id
_entity.type
_entity.pdbx_description
1 polymer ?
#
loop_
_entity_poly.entity_id
_entity_poly.type
_entity_poly.pdbx_seq_one_letter_code
_entity_poly.pdbx_strand_id
1 'polypeptide(L)'
;MGQPLTPGQPPRSTSQRSTLSSSLSLPTPPQGWPIGSYPTYAEAQRAVDYLSDEQFPVENVTIVGVNLMQVERVTGRLSWPKVLGGGMLSGAWLGLFIGLVLGMFSTNLAGSLVVGLTVGLVFGLVTAAVPYAMTRGTRDFASTMQLVAGRYDVLCEPAQAEAARDMLAKLAI
;
A
#
# COMPACT_ATOMS: atom_id res chain seq x y z
N MET A 1 -51.22 -48.03 -31.77
CA MET A 1 -50.10 -48.28 -30.83
C MET A 1 -48.82 -48.40 -31.65
N GLY A 2 -47.84 -47.53 -31.43
CA GLY A 2 -46.55 -47.52 -32.13
C GLY A 2 -46.12 -46.10 -32.51
N GLN A 3 -45.17 -45.53 -31.77
CA GLN A 3 -44.72 -44.14 -31.80
C GLN A 3 -43.96 -43.77 -33.10
N PRO A 4 -44.06 -42.53 -33.62
CA PRO A 4 -43.06 -42.01 -34.54
C PRO A 4 -41.83 -41.48 -33.78
N LEU A 5 -40.66 -41.85 -34.31
CA LEU A 5 -39.32 -41.55 -33.81
C LEU A 5 -39.04 -40.04 -33.86
N THR A 6 -38.59 -39.47 -32.73
CA THR A 6 -38.13 -38.08 -32.62
C THR A 6 -36.67 -37.96 -33.06
N PRO A 7 -36.30 -37.15 -34.07
CA PRO A 7 -34.90 -36.95 -34.43
C PRO A 7 -34.23 -35.87 -33.58
N GLY A 8 -33.06 -36.20 -33.02
CA GLY A 8 -31.95 -35.26 -32.78
C GLY A 8 -32.13 -34.22 -31.66
N GLN A 9 -31.90 -34.60 -30.40
CA GLN A 9 -31.53 -33.64 -29.37
C GLN A 9 -30.05 -33.25 -29.52
N PRO A 10 -29.69 -31.96 -29.72
CA PRO A 10 -28.30 -31.52 -29.65
C PRO A 10 -27.77 -31.62 -28.21
N PRO A 11 -26.45 -31.77 -28.02
CA PRO A 11 -25.85 -31.96 -26.70
C PRO A 11 -26.13 -30.76 -25.80
N ARG A 12 -26.58 -31.04 -24.57
CA ARG A 12 -26.75 -30.03 -23.51
C ARG A 12 -25.42 -29.32 -23.32
N SER A 13 -25.37 -28.03 -23.64
CA SER A 13 -24.23 -27.20 -23.30
C SER A 13 -24.14 -27.15 -21.77
N THR A 14 -23.05 -27.71 -21.26
CA THR A 14 -22.61 -27.57 -19.87
C THR A 14 -22.22 -26.10 -19.64
N SER A 15 -23.21 -25.20 -19.61
CA SER A 15 -23.03 -23.87 -19.04
C SER A 15 -22.88 -24.07 -17.54
N GLN A 16 -21.68 -23.76 -17.03
CA GLN A 16 -21.38 -23.24 -15.69
C GLN A 16 -20.10 -23.88 -15.12
N ARG A 17 -18.97 -23.53 -15.75
CA ARG A 17 -17.68 -23.46 -15.05
C ARG A 17 -16.88 -22.26 -15.59
N SER A 18 -17.47 -21.08 -15.48
CA SER A 18 -16.73 -19.82 -15.51
C SER A 18 -16.64 -19.31 -14.07
N THR A 19 -15.78 -19.96 -13.29
CA THR A 19 -15.30 -19.41 -12.03
C THR A 19 -13.79 -19.42 -12.12
N LEU A 20 -13.18 -18.25 -11.88
CA LEU A 20 -11.74 -18.02 -11.67
C LEU A 20 -10.86 -17.77 -12.91
N SER A 21 -11.33 -16.93 -13.84
CA SER A 21 -10.41 -16.05 -14.57
C SER A 21 -10.78 -14.60 -14.26
N SER A 22 -10.49 -14.19 -13.02
CA SER A 22 -10.08 -12.81 -12.77
C SER A 22 -8.83 -12.61 -13.61
N SER A 23 -9.02 -12.09 -14.82
CA SER A 23 -7.95 -11.53 -15.62
C SER A 23 -7.07 -10.69 -14.70
N LEU A 24 -5.78 -10.96 -14.73
CA LEU A 24 -4.76 -10.01 -14.27
C LEU A 24 -4.88 -8.80 -15.19
N SER A 25 -5.90 -7.97 -14.98
CA SER A 25 -6.00 -6.66 -15.59
C SER A 25 -4.82 -5.88 -15.05
N LEU A 26 -3.81 -5.69 -15.90
CA LEU A 26 -2.82 -4.65 -15.69
C LEU A 26 -3.58 -3.38 -15.29
N PRO A 27 -3.09 -2.58 -14.31
CA PRO A 27 -3.73 -1.32 -13.94
C PRO A 27 -3.82 -0.41 -15.16
N THR A 28 -4.94 -0.48 -15.87
CA THR A 28 -5.22 0.40 -17.00
C THR A 28 -5.58 1.75 -16.39
N PRO A 29 -4.99 2.85 -16.89
CA PRO A 29 -5.38 4.18 -16.45
C PRO A 29 -6.91 4.32 -16.54
N PRO A 30 -7.55 4.95 -15.54
CA PRO A 30 -8.99 5.20 -15.58
C PRO A 30 -9.33 5.91 -16.89
N GLN A 31 -10.34 5.40 -17.58
CA GLN A 31 -10.80 5.96 -18.84
C GLN A 31 -11.73 7.14 -18.55
N GLY A 32 -11.60 8.22 -19.30
CA GLY A 32 -12.44 9.40 -19.13
C GLY A 32 -11.80 10.67 -19.70
N TRP A 33 -12.62 11.71 -19.87
CA TRP A 33 -12.18 13.02 -20.35
C TRP A 33 -12.06 13.97 -19.17
N PRO A 34 -10.97 14.75 -19.05
CA PRO A 34 -10.78 15.66 -17.94
C PRO A 34 -11.79 16.81 -18.02
N ILE A 35 -12.67 16.90 -17.03
CA ILE A 35 -13.68 17.95 -16.90
C ILE A 35 -13.22 19.12 -16.03
N GLY A 36 -12.16 18.92 -15.24
CA GLY A 36 -11.49 19.98 -14.47
C GLY A 36 -10.16 19.51 -13.88
N SER A 37 -9.27 20.45 -13.57
CA SER A 37 -7.96 20.21 -12.95
C SER A 37 -7.77 21.12 -11.75
N TYR A 38 -7.46 20.52 -10.61
CA TYR A 38 -7.38 21.22 -9.33
C TYR A 38 -6.04 20.96 -8.62
N PRO A 39 -5.45 21.95 -7.93
CA PRO A 39 -4.18 21.78 -7.21
C PRO A 39 -4.31 20.89 -5.98
N THR A 40 -5.47 20.85 -5.33
CA THR A 40 -5.69 20.09 -4.09
C THR A 40 -6.83 19.08 -4.24
N TYR A 41 -6.74 17.99 -3.47
CA TYR A 41 -7.81 16.99 -3.42
C TYR A 41 -9.12 17.60 -2.91
N ALA A 42 -9.06 18.54 -1.97
CA ALA A 42 -10.24 19.20 -1.41
C ALA A 42 -10.99 20.03 -2.48
N GLU A 43 -10.28 20.71 -3.38
CA GLU A 43 -10.90 21.44 -4.49
C GLU A 43 -11.51 20.48 -5.52
N ALA A 44 -10.82 19.39 -5.84
CA ALA A 44 -11.38 18.34 -6.71
C ALA A 44 -12.64 17.72 -6.09
N GLN A 45 -12.63 17.46 -4.77
CA GLN A 45 -13.79 16.96 -4.05
C GLN A 45 -14.95 17.97 -4.10
N ARG A 46 -14.69 19.25 -3.85
CA ARG A 46 -15.70 20.31 -3.94
C ARG A 46 -16.36 20.37 -5.33
N ALA A 47 -15.59 20.14 -6.39
CA ALA A 47 -16.13 20.08 -7.75
C ALA A 47 -17.07 18.88 -7.96
N VAL A 48 -16.72 17.71 -7.42
CA VAL A 48 -17.58 16.51 -7.45
C VAL A 48 -18.83 16.72 -6.59
N ASP A 49 -18.69 17.33 -5.41
CA ASP A 49 -19.80 17.66 -4.53
C ASP A 49 -20.78 18.62 -5.25
N TYR A 50 -20.28 19.65 -5.92
CA TYR A 50 -21.12 20.55 -6.72
C TYR A 50 -21.85 19.84 -7.86
N LEU A 51 -21.19 18.92 -8.56
CA LEU A 51 -21.84 18.09 -9.58
C LEU A 51 -22.97 17.25 -8.97
N SER A 52 -22.74 16.67 -7.78
CA SER A 52 -23.78 15.93 -7.05
C SER A 52 -24.97 16.82 -6.69
N ASP A 53 -24.71 18.06 -6.27
CA ASP A 53 -25.73 19.04 -5.89
C ASP A 53 -26.58 19.50 -7.10
N GLU A 54 -26.02 19.44 -8.32
CA GLU A 54 -26.72 19.68 -9.58
C GLU A 54 -27.37 18.39 -10.15
N GLN A 55 -27.48 17.33 -9.35
CA GLN A 55 -28.03 16.02 -9.72
C GLN A 55 -27.30 15.32 -10.90
N PHE A 56 -26.02 15.64 -11.09
CA PHE A 56 -25.18 14.92 -12.05
C PHE A 56 -24.86 13.49 -11.55
N PRO A 57 -24.83 12.46 -12.42
CA PRO A 57 -24.46 11.11 -12.05
C PRO A 57 -22.95 11.00 -11.71
N VAL A 58 -22.60 11.27 -10.45
CA VAL A 58 -21.22 11.26 -9.94
C VAL A 58 -20.56 9.88 -9.96
N GLU A 59 -21.34 8.80 -10.11
CA GLU A 59 -20.84 7.46 -10.37
C GLU A 59 -19.97 7.37 -11.65
N ASN A 60 -20.17 8.30 -12.59
CA ASN A 60 -19.41 8.41 -13.83
C ASN A 60 -18.22 9.37 -13.71
N VAL A 61 -17.89 9.83 -12.48
CA VAL A 61 -16.83 10.78 -12.20
C VAL A 61 -15.69 10.10 -11.44
N THR A 62 -14.45 10.37 -11.82
CA THR A 62 -13.26 9.80 -11.18
C THR A 62 -12.24 10.90 -10.90
N ILE A 63 -11.81 11.02 -9.65
CA ILE A 63 -10.70 11.91 -9.27
C ILE A 63 -9.38 11.17 -9.45
N VAL A 64 -8.48 11.72 -10.26
CA VAL A 64 -7.19 11.13 -10.56
C VAL A 64 -6.07 12.06 -10.12
N GLY A 65 -5.17 11.57 -9.28
CA GLY A 65 -3.91 12.26 -8.99
C GLY A 65 -2.98 12.19 -10.20
N VAL A 66 -2.65 13.34 -10.77
CA VAL A 66 -1.78 13.45 -11.96
C VAL A 66 -0.45 14.09 -11.57
N ASN A 67 0.60 13.77 -12.31
CA ASN A 67 1.99 14.14 -12.03
C ASN A 67 2.42 13.70 -10.63
N LEU A 68 2.46 12.39 -10.40
CA LEU A 68 2.94 11.85 -9.14
C LEU A 68 4.38 12.30 -8.89
N MET A 69 4.57 13.06 -7.83
CA MET A 69 5.85 13.50 -7.32
C MET A 69 6.28 12.51 -6.24
N GLN A 70 7.43 11.88 -6.46
CA GLN A 70 8.08 11.10 -5.41
C GLN A 70 8.84 12.06 -4.49
N VAL A 71 8.33 12.21 -3.28
CA VAL A 71 8.96 13.04 -2.25
C VAL A 71 9.76 12.14 -1.32
N GLU A 72 11.06 12.35 -1.28
CA GLU A 72 11.95 11.72 -0.33
C GLU A 72 12.07 12.61 0.92
N ARG A 73 11.35 12.26 1.99
CA ARG A 73 11.41 13.04 3.24
C ARG A 73 12.61 12.60 4.06
N VAL A 74 13.61 13.48 4.14
CA VAL A 74 14.79 13.28 4.99
C VAL A 74 14.36 13.36 6.46
N THR A 75 14.33 12.22 7.14
CA THR A 75 13.84 12.10 8.53
C THR A 75 14.95 12.31 9.56
N GLY A 76 16.23 12.19 9.16
CA GLY A 76 17.38 12.49 10.01
C GLY A 76 18.66 11.78 9.58
N ARG A 77 19.74 12.00 10.34
CA ARG A 77 21.03 11.31 10.15
C ARG A 77 20.96 9.91 10.73
N LEU A 78 21.29 8.91 9.92
CA LEU A 78 21.35 7.52 10.38
C LEU A 78 22.67 7.30 11.13
N SER A 79 22.66 7.55 12.44
CA SER A 79 23.85 7.42 13.27
C SER A 79 24.01 5.98 13.78
N TRP A 80 25.19 5.38 13.57
CA TRP A 80 25.63 4.10 14.12
C TRP A 80 25.21 3.83 15.57
N PRO A 81 25.32 4.80 16.50
CA PRO A 81 24.93 4.58 17.90
C PRO A 81 23.45 4.25 18.08
N LYS A 82 22.56 4.77 17.23
CA LYS A 82 21.11 4.55 17.34
C LYS A 82 20.71 3.14 16.92
N VAL A 83 21.35 2.61 15.87
CA VAL A 83 21.08 1.25 15.37
C VAL A 83 21.70 0.21 16.30
N LEU A 84 22.96 0.40 16.69
CA LEU A 84 23.61 -0.49 17.66
C LEU A 84 22.94 -0.42 19.03
N GLY A 85 22.52 0.76 19.48
CA GLY A 85 21.77 0.91 20.73
C GLY A 85 20.43 0.16 20.72
N GLY A 86 19.67 0.24 19.61
CA GLY A 86 18.43 -0.53 19.45
C GLY A 86 18.66 -2.05 19.39
N GLY A 87 19.71 -2.48 18.66
CA GLY A 87 20.09 -3.90 18.56
C GLY A 87 20.54 -4.49 19.89
N MET A 88 21.35 -3.76 20.66
CA MET A 88 21.77 -4.15 22.00
C MET A 88 20.60 -4.27 22.96
N LEU A 89 19.65 -3.34 22.91
CA LEU A 89 18.48 -3.37 23.79
C LEU A 89 17.60 -4.59 23.52
N SER A 90 17.34 -4.87 22.24
CA SER A 90 16.57 -6.05 21.81
C SER A 90 17.30 -7.36 22.17
N GLY A 91 18.61 -7.42 21.92
CA GLY A 91 19.44 -8.57 22.25
C GLY A 91 19.59 -8.80 23.75
N ALA A 92 19.72 -7.73 24.55
CA ALA A 92 19.81 -7.82 26.00
C ALA A 92 18.53 -8.39 26.62
N TRP A 93 17.36 -7.96 26.13
CA TRP A 93 16.08 -8.51 26.57
C TRP A 93 15.96 -10.00 26.25
N LEU A 94 16.28 -10.40 25.02
CA LEU A 94 16.27 -11.80 24.61
C LEU A 94 17.28 -12.64 25.42
N GLY A 95 18.49 -12.12 25.61
CA GLY A 95 19.52 -12.76 26.40
C GLY A 95 19.15 -12.92 27.87
N LEU A 96 18.53 -11.91 28.46
CA LEU A 96 18.00 -11.96 29.81
C LEU A 96 16.90 -13.02 29.92
N PHE A 97 16.00 -13.09 28.94
CA PHE A 97 14.96 -14.11 28.88
C PHE A 97 15.53 -15.52 28.79
N ILE A 98 16.47 -15.77 27.87
CA ILE A 98 17.14 -17.06 27.72
C ILE A 98 17.94 -17.41 28.99
N GLY A 99 18.64 -16.44 29.57
CA GLY A 99 19.40 -16.60 30.81
C GLY A 99 18.51 -16.94 32.00
N LEU A 100 17.32 -16.36 32.09
CA LEU A 100 16.33 -16.67 33.11
C LEU A 100 15.82 -18.10 32.95
N VAL A 101 15.44 -18.49 31.72
CA VAL A 101 14.96 -19.85 31.41
C VAL A 101 16.03 -20.89 31.72
N LEU A 102 17.28 -20.69 31.27
CA LEU A 102 18.40 -21.58 31.60
C LEU A 102 18.69 -21.60 33.10
N GLY A 103 18.56 -20.46 33.76
CA GLY A 103 18.70 -20.29 35.19
C GLY A 103 17.72 -21.12 36.01
N MET A 104 16.49 -21.35 35.51
CA MET A 104 15.52 -22.22 36.17
C MET A 104 15.94 -23.70 36.19
N PHE A 105 16.81 -24.11 35.25
CA PHE A 105 17.36 -25.47 35.19
C PHE A 105 18.80 -25.56 35.75
N SER A 106 19.38 -24.44 36.19
CA SER A 106 20.76 -24.33 36.65
C SER A 106 20.81 -24.15 38.17
N THR A 107 21.85 -24.68 38.81
CA THR A 107 22.13 -24.43 40.24
C THR A 107 22.63 -22.99 40.48
N ASN A 108 23.12 -22.31 39.42
CA ASN A 108 23.66 -20.96 39.50
C ASN A 108 22.89 -19.99 38.57
N LEU A 109 21.79 -19.44 39.08
CA LEU A 109 20.94 -18.48 38.37
C LEU A 109 21.71 -17.23 37.92
N ALA A 110 22.58 -16.69 38.80
CA ALA A 110 23.35 -15.49 38.50
C ALA A 110 24.31 -15.69 37.31
N GLY A 111 25.00 -16.83 37.27
CA GLY A 111 25.89 -17.21 36.17
C GLY A 111 25.12 -17.40 34.85
N SER A 112 23.98 -18.08 34.90
CA SER A 112 23.11 -18.27 33.71
C SER A 112 22.58 -16.95 33.15
N LEU A 113 22.22 -15.99 34.02
CA LEU A 113 21.79 -14.66 33.61
C LEU A 113 22.92 -13.86 32.96
N VAL A 114 24.13 -13.87 33.53
CA VAL A 114 25.29 -13.16 32.97
C VAL A 114 25.66 -13.72 31.60
N VAL A 115 25.68 -15.05 31.46
CA VAL A 115 25.97 -15.72 30.19
C VAL A 115 24.88 -15.40 29.16
N GLY A 116 23.60 -15.54 29.54
CA GLY A 116 22.47 -15.22 28.67
C GLY A 116 22.49 -13.78 28.19
N LEU A 117 22.71 -12.82 29.09
CA LEU A 117 22.81 -11.40 28.77
C LEU A 117 23.99 -11.11 27.83
N THR A 118 25.16 -11.69 28.08
CA THR A 118 26.36 -11.48 27.26
C THR A 118 26.15 -12.02 25.84
N VAL A 119 25.65 -13.25 25.74
CA VAL A 119 25.34 -13.88 24.45
C VAL A 119 24.25 -13.10 23.71
N GLY A 120 23.21 -12.66 24.42
CA GLY A 120 22.13 -11.86 23.85
C GLY A 120 22.60 -10.50 23.35
N LEU A 121 23.48 -9.81 24.08
CA LEU A 121 24.10 -8.55 23.65
C LEU A 121 24.93 -8.73 22.38
N VAL A 122 25.80 -9.74 22.34
CA VAL A 122 26.62 -10.04 21.15
C VAL A 122 25.74 -10.43 19.97
N PHE A 123 24.74 -11.27 20.20
CA PHE A 123 23.79 -11.69 19.17
C PHE A 123 22.96 -10.51 18.64
N GLY A 124 22.42 -9.67 19.51
CA GLY A 124 21.68 -8.46 19.16
C GLY A 124 22.51 -7.45 18.39
N LEU A 125 23.79 -7.30 18.76
CA LEU A 125 24.74 -6.48 18.02
C LEU A 125 24.98 -7.02 16.62
N VAL A 126 25.29 -8.31 16.48
CA VAL A 126 25.57 -8.93 15.17
C VAL A 126 24.32 -8.89 14.29
N THR A 127 23.15 -9.29 14.82
CA THR A 127 21.89 -9.32 14.07
C THR A 127 21.38 -7.95 13.66
N ALA A 128 21.68 -6.88 14.41
CA ALA A 128 21.39 -5.52 13.99
C ALA A 128 22.46 -4.96 13.02
N ALA A 129 23.72 -5.32 13.23
CA ALA A 129 24.84 -4.82 12.44
C ALA A 129 24.89 -5.45 11.04
N VAL A 130 24.55 -6.72 10.86
CA VAL A 130 24.59 -7.42 9.56
C VAL A 130 23.65 -6.80 8.52
N PRO A 131 22.32 -6.70 8.74
CA PRO A 131 21.41 -6.10 7.77
C PRO A 131 21.69 -4.61 7.57
N TYR A 132 22.13 -3.92 8.63
CA TYR A 132 22.57 -2.53 8.53
C TYR A 132 23.83 -2.40 7.66
N ALA A 133 24.83 -3.26 7.82
CA ALA A 133 26.05 -3.26 7.01
C ALA A 133 25.78 -3.63 5.56
N MET A 134 24.84 -4.56 5.31
CA MET A 134 24.41 -4.94 3.95
C MET A 134 23.64 -3.82 3.24
N THR A 135 22.93 -2.97 3.99
CA THR A 135 22.21 -1.80 3.47
C THR A 135 23.02 -0.51 3.52
N ARG A 136 24.15 -0.51 4.26
CA ARG A 136 25.09 0.61 4.37
C ARG A 136 25.92 0.69 3.11
N GLY A 137 25.63 1.68 2.29
CA GLY A 137 26.45 1.95 1.10
C GLY A 137 25.94 3.05 0.20
N THR A 138 24.70 3.53 0.37
CA THR A 138 24.14 4.48 -0.62
C THR A 138 23.64 5.81 -0.07
N ARG A 139 23.27 5.98 1.21
CA ARG A 139 22.76 7.28 1.72
C ARG A 139 23.01 7.51 3.22
N ASP A 140 23.62 8.65 3.56
CA ASP A 140 23.81 9.14 4.95
C ASP A 140 22.53 9.70 5.60
N PHE A 141 21.36 9.32 5.06
CA PHE A 141 20.06 9.86 5.43
C PHE A 141 19.05 8.72 5.57
N ALA A 142 18.31 8.73 6.68
CA ALA A 142 17.07 7.96 6.76
C ALA A 142 16.03 8.72 5.95
N SER A 143 15.49 8.06 4.92
CA SER A 143 14.48 8.63 4.04
C SER A 143 13.24 7.76 4.03
N THR A 144 12.07 8.36 4.20
CA THR A 144 10.80 7.73 3.84
C THR A 144 10.37 8.20 2.46
N MET A 145 10.08 7.25 1.58
CA MET A 145 9.54 7.52 0.25
C MET A 145 8.04 7.74 0.39
N GLN A 146 7.55 8.89 -0.06
CA GLN A 146 6.13 9.19 -0.12
C GLN A 146 5.77 9.62 -1.55
N LEU A 147 4.69 9.06 -2.08
CA LEU A 147 4.15 9.46 -3.38
C LEU A 147 3.06 10.51 -3.15
N VAL A 148 3.15 11.65 -3.81
CA VAL A 148 2.20 12.77 -3.70
C VAL A 148 1.76 13.18 -5.10
N ALA A 149 0.47 13.45 -5.32
CA ALA A 149 0.01 13.98 -6.61
C ALA A 149 0.34 15.47 -6.74
N GLY A 150 0.89 15.88 -7.87
CA GLY A 150 1.15 17.29 -8.16
C GLY A 150 -0.12 18.09 -8.47
N ARG A 151 -1.16 17.43 -8.97
CA ARG A 151 -2.51 17.97 -9.17
C ARG A 151 -3.55 16.84 -9.19
N TYR A 152 -4.83 17.20 -9.14
CA TYR A 152 -5.96 16.29 -9.18
C TYR A 152 -6.85 16.65 -10.38
N ASP A 153 -6.91 15.76 -11.37
CA ASP A 153 -7.78 15.90 -12.53
C ASP A 153 -9.07 15.12 -12.26
N VAL A 154 -10.23 15.76 -12.45
CA VAL A 154 -11.55 15.12 -12.38
C VAL A 154 -11.91 14.66 -13.78
N LEU A 155 -12.07 13.35 -13.96
CA LEU A 155 -12.42 12.71 -15.22
C LEU A 155 -13.90 12.33 -15.22
N CYS A 156 -14.53 12.40 -16.39
CA CYS A 156 -15.89 11.90 -16.60
C CYS A 156 -15.97 11.01 -17.85
N GLU A 157 -16.94 10.12 -17.91
CA GLU A 157 -17.23 9.32 -19.10
C GLU A 157 -17.52 10.24 -20.31
N PRO A 158 -17.00 9.95 -21.52
CA PRO A 158 -17.10 10.85 -22.67
C PRO A 158 -18.52 11.29 -23.02
N ALA A 159 -19.52 10.43 -22.78
CA ALA A 159 -20.93 10.71 -23.08
C ALA A 159 -21.51 11.88 -22.27
N GLN A 160 -20.97 12.15 -21.07
CA GLN A 160 -21.49 13.18 -20.15
C GLN A 160 -20.46 14.28 -19.82
N ALA A 161 -19.27 14.19 -20.41
CA ALA A 161 -18.15 15.09 -20.10
C ALA A 161 -18.43 16.56 -20.51
N GLU A 162 -19.18 16.80 -21.58
CA GLU A 162 -19.57 18.15 -22.01
C GLU A 162 -20.52 18.80 -21.00
N ALA A 163 -21.59 18.10 -20.62
CA ALA A 163 -22.55 18.59 -19.63
C ALA A 163 -21.89 18.88 -18.27
N ALA A 164 -21.00 18.00 -17.82
CA ALA A 164 -20.26 18.18 -16.58
C ALA A 164 -19.32 19.40 -16.63
N ARG A 165 -18.65 19.63 -17.77
CA ARG A 165 -17.82 20.83 -17.99
C ARG A 165 -18.65 22.11 -17.96
N ASP A 166 -19.81 22.12 -18.59
CA ASP A 166 -20.70 23.28 -18.61
C ASP A 166 -21.25 23.60 -17.21
N MET A 167 -21.53 22.59 -16.40
CA MET A 167 -21.90 22.76 -14.99
C MET A 167 -20.73 23.32 -14.19
N LEU A 168 -19.54 22.72 -14.27
CA LEU A 168 -18.35 23.19 -13.55
C LEU A 168 -17.93 24.61 -13.97
N ALA A 169 -18.20 25.03 -15.20
CA ALA A 169 -17.97 26.40 -15.64
C ALA A 169 -18.79 27.42 -14.85
N LYS A 170 -19.99 27.06 -14.36
CA LYS A 170 -20.83 27.92 -13.50
C LYS A 170 -20.27 28.07 -12.09
N LEU A 171 -19.55 27.07 -11.58
CA LEU A 171 -18.88 27.11 -10.29
C LEU A 171 -17.61 27.99 -10.30
N ALA A 172 -16.98 28.13 -11.47
CA ALA A 172 -15.76 28.91 -11.65
C ALA A 172 -16.01 30.43 -11.80
N ILE A 173 -17.28 30.84 -11.95
CA ILE A 173 -17.75 32.23 -12.07
C ILE A 173 -18.32 32.67 -10.71
#